data_AF-S4RUE1-F1
#
_entry.id   AF-S4RUE1-F1
#
_cell.length_a   1.000
_cell.length_b   1.000
_cell.length_c   1.000
_cell.angle_alpha   90.00
_cell.angle_beta   90.00
_cell.angle_gamma   90.00
#
_symmetry.space_group_name_H-M   'P 1'
#
loop_
_entity.id
_entity.type
_entity.pdbx_description
1 polymer ?
#
loop_
_entity_poly.entity_id
_entity_poly.type
_entity_poly.pdbx_seq_one_letter_code
_entity_poly.pdbx_strand_id
1 'polypeptide(L)'
;CLRRAEDALTKEKRRRQELFSCFYDELQFKLERERPVDCVVVVTNKTLKAYAESLGCQVQGLGLSVDLIFLKTEKSLVEAMEDVRKSGTPFIITVSQQHELYKSCTVIILHGRKPTEHRNMKEYAAIELIGERYEQYVAARRESEHTEASRGATEAAEKSLAREMALRRAYEDSLIPPASIAALLYLLVDSRHLAAEEIDQVVRYLQRRKEALM
;
A
#
# COMPACT_ATOMS: atom_id res chain seq x y z
N CYS A 1 2.99 41.66 -8.42
CA CYS A 1 3.15 40.33 -9.06
C CYS A 1 3.70 39.27 -8.09
N LEU A 2 4.75 39.57 -7.30
CA LEU A 2 5.38 38.60 -6.38
C LEU A 2 4.41 37.95 -5.36
N ARG A 3 3.60 38.73 -4.63
CA ARG A 3 2.65 38.19 -3.64
C ARG A 3 1.65 37.16 -4.21
N ARG A 4 1.12 37.39 -5.43
CA ARG A 4 0.18 36.44 -6.08
C ARG A 4 0.86 35.11 -6.45
N ALA A 5 2.14 35.14 -6.80
CA ALA A 5 2.90 33.93 -7.10
C ALA A 5 3.24 33.15 -5.81
N GLU A 6 3.57 33.87 -4.72
CA GLU A 6 3.78 33.29 -3.39
C GLU A 6 2.50 32.63 -2.85
N ASP A 7 1.34 33.27 -3.03
CA ASP A 7 0.04 32.75 -2.62
C ASP A 7 -0.34 31.47 -3.39
N ALA A 8 -0.06 31.43 -4.71
CA ALA A 8 -0.31 30.25 -5.55
C ALA A 8 0.59 29.06 -5.17
N LEU A 9 1.88 29.31 -4.91
CA LEU A 9 2.82 28.28 -4.48
C LEU A 9 2.43 27.70 -3.10
N THR A 10 1.94 28.54 -2.20
CA THR A 10 1.45 28.11 -0.87
C THR A 10 0.22 27.23 -1.00
N LYS A 11 -0.71 27.57 -1.89
CA LYS A 11 -1.92 26.79 -2.15
C LYS A 11 -1.59 25.42 -2.76
N GLU A 12 -0.62 25.36 -3.66
CA GLU A 12 -0.16 24.11 -4.28
C GLU A 12 0.53 23.19 -3.26
N LYS A 13 1.41 23.74 -2.42
CA LYS A 13 2.05 23.00 -1.32
C LYS A 13 1.02 22.41 -0.36
N ARG A 14 0.01 23.19 0.01
CA ARG A 14 -1.11 22.72 0.84
C ARG A 14 -1.88 21.59 0.16
N ARG A 15 -2.22 21.74 -1.12
CA ARG A 15 -2.93 20.71 -1.89
C ARG A 15 -2.12 19.41 -1.98
N ARG A 16 -0.81 19.51 -2.19
CA ARG A 16 0.10 18.35 -2.21
C ARG A 16 0.16 17.65 -0.85
N GLN A 17 0.20 18.41 0.23
CA GLN A 17 0.21 17.86 1.59
C GLN A 17 -1.11 17.17 1.94
N GLU A 18 -2.26 17.76 1.56
CA GLU A 18 -3.57 17.14 1.72
C GLU A 18 -3.66 15.81 0.95
N LEU A 19 -3.23 15.78 -0.31
CA LEU A 19 -3.19 14.57 -1.11
C LEU A 19 -2.27 13.51 -0.51
N PHE A 20 -1.09 13.90 -0.05
CA PHE A 20 -0.15 12.99 0.63
C PHE A 20 -0.81 12.37 1.86
N SER A 21 -1.44 13.18 2.73
CA SER A 21 -2.11 12.69 3.94
C SER A 21 -3.18 11.65 3.60
N CYS A 22 -4.08 11.96 2.66
CA CYS A 22 -5.13 11.03 2.27
C CYS A 22 -4.57 9.70 1.73
N PHE A 23 -3.60 9.76 0.81
CA PHE A 23 -3.01 8.53 0.24
C PHE A 23 -2.22 7.73 1.28
N TYR A 24 -1.55 8.41 2.19
CA TYR A 24 -0.81 7.77 3.26
C TYR A 24 -1.75 7.02 4.21
N ASP A 25 -2.84 7.65 4.64
CA ASP A 25 -3.86 7.05 5.51
C ASP A 25 -4.55 5.86 4.81
N GLU A 26 -4.87 6.00 3.52
CA GLU A 26 -5.43 4.90 2.72
C GLU A 26 -4.49 3.69 2.60
N LEU A 27 -3.19 3.95 2.40
CA LEU A 27 -2.18 2.89 2.30
C LEU A 27 -1.97 2.19 3.64
N GLN A 28 -1.88 2.96 4.74
CA GLN A 28 -1.80 2.39 6.09
C GLN A 28 -3.01 1.52 6.39
N PHE A 29 -4.23 2.01 6.10
CA PHE A 29 -5.45 1.26 6.34
C PHE A 29 -5.49 -0.08 5.57
N LYS A 30 -5.02 -0.10 4.32
CA LYS A 30 -4.91 -1.33 3.52
C LYS A 30 -3.90 -2.30 4.11
N LEU A 31 -2.72 -1.82 4.50
CA LEU A 31 -1.66 -2.61 5.12
C LEU A 31 -2.12 -3.26 6.43
N GLU A 32 -2.85 -2.52 7.27
CA GLU A 32 -3.42 -3.06 8.50
C GLU A 32 -4.50 -4.11 8.23
N ARG A 33 -5.35 -3.89 7.21
CA ARG A 33 -6.46 -4.81 6.89
C ARG A 33 -6.00 -6.12 6.29
N GLU A 34 -4.90 -6.11 5.54
CA GLU A 34 -4.32 -7.30 4.91
C GLU A 34 -3.28 -7.98 5.80
N ARG A 35 -3.18 -7.58 7.08
CA ARG A 35 -2.19 -8.13 8.00
C ARG A 35 -2.37 -9.65 8.16
N PRO A 36 -1.34 -10.45 7.81
CA PRO A 36 -1.40 -11.90 7.98
C PRO A 36 -1.26 -12.29 9.45
N VAL A 37 -1.61 -13.53 9.75
CA VAL A 37 -1.41 -14.13 11.08
C VAL A 37 0.08 -14.15 11.41
N ASP A 38 0.44 -13.77 12.65
CA ASP A 38 1.83 -13.64 13.07
C ASP A 38 2.48 -15.01 13.38
N CYS A 39 1.73 -15.96 13.95
CA CYS A 39 2.22 -17.30 14.25
C CYS A 39 1.18 -18.38 13.94
N VAL A 40 1.62 -19.51 13.38
CA VAL A 40 0.74 -20.66 13.13
C VAL A 40 1.24 -21.88 13.89
N VAL A 41 0.36 -22.51 14.67
CA VAL A 41 0.63 -23.78 15.33
C VAL A 41 0.13 -24.93 14.46
N VAL A 42 1.05 -25.72 13.94
CA VAL A 42 0.78 -26.90 13.12
C VAL A 42 0.75 -28.14 14.00
N VAL A 43 -0.38 -28.83 13.97
CA VAL A 43 -0.67 -29.99 14.82
C VAL A 43 -0.71 -31.25 13.96
N THR A 44 0.17 -32.23 14.25
CA THR A 44 0.24 -33.47 13.46
C THR A 44 -0.88 -34.48 13.77
N ASN A 45 -1.43 -34.45 14.99
CA ASN A 45 -2.50 -35.35 15.42
C ASN A 45 -3.59 -34.57 16.16
N LYS A 46 -4.86 -34.84 15.85
CA LYS A 46 -6.02 -34.19 16.47
C LYS A 46 -6.10 -34.38 17.99
N THR A 47 -5.51 -35.46 18.53
CA THR A 47 -5.47 -35.69 19.98
C THR A 47 -4.65 -34.63 20.72
N LEU A 48 -3.70 -33.98 20.04
CA LEU A 48 -2.82 -32.95 20.59
C LEU A 48 -3.47 -31.56 20.61
N LYS A 49 -4.76 -31.47 20.31
CA LYS A 49 -5.49 -30.20 20.24
C LYS A 49 -5.35 -29.39 21.53
N ALA A 50 -5.57 -30.01 22.70
CA ALA A 50 -5.50 -29.31 23.99
C ALA A 50 -4.09 -28.75 24.26
N TYR A 51 -3.05 -29.52 23.93
CA TYR A 51 -1.66 -29.08 24.05
C TYR A 51 -1.36 -27.90 23.12
N ALA A 52 -1.77 -28.00 21.86
CA ALA A 52 -1.60 -26.94 20.87
C ALA A 52 -2.34 -25.65 21.23
N GLU A 53 -3.57 -25.76 21.73
CA GLU A 53 -4.37 -24.61 22.19
C GLU A 53 -3.73 -23.92 23.41
N SER A 54 -3.20 -24.70 24.36
CA SER A 54 -2.46 -24.15 25.49
C SER A 54 -1.22 -23.36 25.05
N LEU A 55 -0.41 -23.95 24.16
CA LEU A 55 0.76 -23.27 23.60
C LEU A 55 0.38 -22.03 22.79
N GLY A 56 -0.67 -22.13 21.97
CA GLY A 56 -1.21 -21.00 21.21
C GLY A 56 -1.66 -19.86 22.12
N CYS A 57 -2.37 -20.16 23.20
CA CYS A 57 -2.81 -19.18 24.19
C CYS A 57 -1.62 -18.48 24.87
N GLN A 58 -0.54 -19.21 25.17
CA GLN A 58 0.66 -18.62 25.77
C GLN A 58 1.36 -17.65 24.80
N VAL A 59 1.46 -18.02 23.53
CA VAL A 59 2.03 -17.14 22.49
C VAL A 59 1.12 -15.94 22.21
N GLN A 60 -0.21 -16.12 22.23
CA GLN A 60 -1.17 -15.01 22.15
C GLN A 60 -0.99 -14.01 23.31
N GLY A 61 -0.56 -14.49 24.50
CA GLY A 61 -0.25 -13.64 25.65
C GLY A 61 0.87 -12.61 25.39
N LEU A 62 1.70 -12.82 24.36
CA LEU A 62 2.72 -11.87 23.92
C LEU A 62 2.19 -10.79 22.96
N GLY A 63 0.91 -10.82 22.60
CA GLY A 63 0.30 -9.89 21.65
C GLY A 63 0.47 -10.29 20.17
N LEU A 64 0.77 -11.56 19.90
CA LEU A 64 0.79 -12.13 18.55
C LEU A 64 -0.58 -12.68 18.18
N SER A 65 -0.96 -12.55 16.91
CA SER A 65 -2.10 -13.26 16.34
C SER A 65 -1.68 -14.69 16.05
N VAL A 66 -2.38 -15.68 16.64
CA VAL A 66 -2.05 -17.10 16.49
C VAL A 66 -3.21 -17.86 15.86
N ASP A 67 -2.92 -18.67 14.84
CA ASP A 67 -3.86 -19.60 14.23
C ASP A 67 -3.41 -21.06 14.43
N LEU A 68 -4.36 -22.00 14.40
CA LEU A 68 -4.10 -23.43 14.58
C LEU A 68 -4.51 -24.22 13.34
N ILE A 69 -3.56 -24.96 12.78
CA ILE A 69 -3.79 -25.82 11.61
C ILE A 69 -3.59 -27.29 12.00
N PHE A 70 -4.61 -28.10 11.72
CA PHE A 70 -4.51 -29.55 11.83
C PHE A 70 -4.05 -30.14 10.49
N LEU A 71 -2.96 -30.90 10.52
CA LEU A 71 -2.53 -31.68 9.36
C LEU A 71 -3.61 -32.72 9.03
N LYS A 72 -4.12 -32.66 7.80
CA LYS A 72 -4.95 -33.71 7.22
C LYS A 72 -4.04 -34.86 6.80
N THR A 73 -4.52 -36.10 6.88
CA THR A 73 -3.76 -37.32 6.55
C THR A 73 -3.13 -37.30 5.15
N GLU A 74 -3.69 -36.52 4.22
CA GLU A 74 -3.20 -36.39 2.84
C GLU A 74 -2.13 -35.30 2.64
N LYS A 75 -2.03 -34.32 3.56
CA LYS A 75 -1.05 -33.23 3.45
C LYS A 75 0.21 -33.55 4.25
N SER A 76 1.37 -33.39 3.62
CA SER A 76 2.65 -33.49 4.32
C SER A 76 2.92 -32.24 5.17
N LEU A 77 3.73 -32.39 6.23
CA LEU A 77 4.19 -31.26 7.05
C LEU A 77 4.88 -30.18 6.18
N VAL A 78 5.65 -30.62 5.18
CA VAL A 78 6.38 -29.72 4.26
C VAL A 78 5.41 -28.88 3.43
N GLU A 79 4.36 -29.47 2.88
CA GLU A 79 3.34 -28.74 2.11
C GLU A 79 2.57 -27.75 2.99
N ALA A 80 2.22 -28.15 4.22
CA ALA A 80 1.56 -27.24 5.17
C ALA A 80 2.46 -26.05 5.53
N MET A 81 3.76 -26.28 5.72
CA MET A 81 4.72 -25.21 5.97
C MET A 81 4.87 -24.27 4.77
N GLU A 82 4.87 -24.80 3.55
CA GLU A 82 4.89 -24.01 2.31
C GLU A 82 3.63 -23.14 2.16
N ASP A 83 2.45 -23.69 2.47
CA ASP A 83 1.19 -22.94 2.46
C ASP A 83 1.23 -21.79 3.47
N VAL A 84 1.73 -22.03 4.69
CA VAL A 84 1.89 -20.99 5.73
C VAL A 84 2.98 -19.96 5.38
N ARG A 85 4.03 -20.38 4.67
CA ARG A 85 5.03 -19.44 4.16
C ARG A 85 4.42 -18.51 3.11
N LYS A 86 3.56 -19.03 2.23
CA LYS A 86 2.85 -18.22 1.22
C LYS A 86 1.83 -17.26 1.83
N SER A 87 1.23 -17.59 2.98
CA SER A 87 0.35 -16.66 3.68
C SER A 87 1.08 -15.48 4.33
N GLY A 88 2.41 -15.48 4.33
CA GLY A 88 3.22 -14.39 4.88
C GLY A 88 3.42 -14.46 6.40
N THR A 89 3.13 -15.60 7.02
CA THR A 89 3.30 -15.80 8.46
C THR A 89 4.79 -15.96 8.82
N PRO A 90 5.34 -15.13 9.74
CA PRO A 90 6.76 -15.16 10.07
C PRO A 90 7.20 -16.30 11.01
N PHE A 91 6.27 -16.92 11.75
CA PHE A 91 6.57 -17.98 12.73
C PHE A 91 5.67 -19.20 12.58
N ILE A 92 6.25 -20.40 12.71
CA ILE A 92 5.52 -21.66 12.77
C ILE A 92 5.95 -22.44 14.01
N ILE A 93 5.00 -23.00 14.74
CA ILE A 93 5.26 -23.96 15.82
C ILE A 93 4.70 -25.30 15.40
N THR A 94 5.53 -26.35 15.38
CA THR A 94 5.07 -27.71 15.09
C THR A 94 5.01 -28.54 16.36
N VAL A 95 3.86 -29.17 16.60
CA VAL A 95 3.65 -30.05 17.74
C VAL A 95 3.36 -31.48 17.29
N SER A 96 4.01 -32.43 17.96
CA SER A 96 3.89 -33.86 17.75
C SER A 96 3.58 -34.57 19.08
N GLN A 97 3.31 -35.87 19.05
CA GLN A 97 3.02 -36.61 20.27
C GLN A 97 4.22 -36.67 21.22
N GLN A 98 5.45 -36.71 20.68
CA GLN A 98 6.67 -36.65 21.49
C GLN A 98 6.84 -35.27 22.14
N HIS A 99 6.47 -34.20 21.43
CA HIS A 99 6.51 -32.83 21.93
C HIS A 99 5.64 -32.64 23.17
N GLU A 100 4.42 -33.20 23.17
CA GLU A 100 3.54 -33.17 24.35
C GLU A 100 4.14 -33.91 25.55
N LEU A 101 4.74 -35.09 25.31
CA LEU A 101 5.34 -35.90 26.37
C LEU A 101 6.54 -35.20 27.04
N TYR A 102 7.41 -34.57 26.24
CA TYR A 102 8.65 -33.95 26.73
C TYR A 102 8.53 -32.45 27.03
N LYS A 103 7.33 -31.88 26.89
CA LYS A 103 7.07 -30.44 26.99
C LYS A 103 8.06 -29.66 26.11
N SER A 104 8.07 -30.03 24.85
CA SER A 104 8.91 -29.41 23.81
C SER A 104 8.09 -29.08 22.57
N CYS A 105 8.68 -28.35 21.64
CA CYS A 105 8.13 -28.07 20.33
C CYS A 105 9.25 -27.79 19.32
N THR A 106 8.88 -27.72 18.05
CA THR A 106 9.79 -27.23 17.00
C THR A 106 9.32 -25.86 16.56
N VAL A 107 10.17 -24.85 16.71
CA VAL A 107 9.89 -23.47 16.24
C VAL A 107 10.63 -23.27 14.93
N ILE A 108 9.92 -22.76 13.93
CA ILE A 108 10.45 -22.48 12.60
C ILE A 108 10.22 -21.00 12.34
N ILE A 109 11.32 -20.28 12.18
CA ILE A 109 11.32 -18.86 11.90
C ILE A 109 11.46 -18.69 10.40
N LEU A 110 10.43 -18.12 9.77
CA LEU A 110 10.36 -17.92 8.33
C LEU A 110 10.80 -16.52 7.90
N HIS A 111 10.77 -15.54 8.81
CA HIS A 111 11.24 -14.19 8.48
C HIS A 111 12.77 -14.14 8.39
N GLY A 112 13.28 -13.43 7.39
CA GLY A 112 14.72 -13.28 7.12
C GLY A 112 15.19 -14.00 5.85
N ARG A 113 16.51 -14.04 5.63
CA ARG A 113 17.09 -14.55 4.38
C ARG A 113 17.04 -16.08 4.24
N LYS A 114 17.00 -16.80 5.36
CA LYS A 114 16.94 -18.27 5.42
C LYS A 114 16.03 -18.70 6.56
N PRO A 115 15.14 -19.69 6.34
CA PRO A 115 14.37 -20.29 7.42
C PRO A 115 15.28 -20.93 8.46
N THR A 116 15.06 -20.63 9.74
CA THR A 116 15.79 -21.27 10.85
C THR A 116 14.85 -22.17 11.64
N GLU A 117 15.22 -23.43 11.76
CA GLU A 117 14.46 -24.44 12.49
C GLU A 117 15.16 -24.75 13.81
N HIS A 118 14.41 -24.65 14.90
CA HIS A 118 14.86 -25.00 16.23
C HIS A 118 14.05 -26.18 16.75
N ARG A 119 14.65 -27.38 16.70
CA ARG A 119 14.01 -28.64 17.07
C ARG A 119 14.11 -28.90 18.56
N ASN A 120 13.10 -29.59 19.10
CA ASN A 120 13.08 -30.09 20.48
C ASN A 120 13.26 -29.00 21.55
N MET A 121 12.85 -27.77 21.25
CA MET A 121 12.96 -26.64 22.17
C MET A 121 11.91 -26.75 23.27
N LYS A 122 12.27 -26.41 24.51
CA LYS A 122 11.31 -26.36 25.62
C LYS A 122 10.27 -25.27 25.38
N GLU A 123 9.03 -25.52 25.79
CA GLU A 123 7.90 -24.59 25.56
C GLU A 123 8.20 -23.16 26.03
N TYR A 124 8.71 -23.01 27.25
CA TYR A 124 9.07 -21.70 27.80
C TYR A 124 10.11 -20.98 26.94
N ALA A 125 11.19 -21.68 26.56
CA ALA A 125 12.24 -21.12 25.71
C ALA A 125 11.73 -20.78 24.30
N ALA A 126 10.78 -21.55 23.77
CA ALA A 126 10.14 -21.28 22.49
C ALA A 126 9.31 -19.99 22.53
N ILE A 127 8.54 -19.78 23.61
CA ILE A 127 7.75 -18.56 23.82
C ILE A 127 8.66 -17.34 23.94
N GLU A 128 9.73 -17.44 24.74
CA GLU A 128 10.71 -16.36 24.91
C GLU A 128 11.40 -15.99 23.58
N LEU A 129 11.85 -17.00 22.82
CA LEU A 129 12.47 -16.80 21.52
C LEU A 129 11.50 -16.13 20.53
N ILE A 130 10.24 -16.56 20.49
CA ILE A 130 9.23 -15.95 19.60
C ILE A 130 8.98 -14.50 20.00
N GLY A 131 8.89 -14.19 21.29
CA GLY A 131 8.71 -12.83 21.78
C GLY A 131 9.85 -11.91 21.33
N GLU A 132 11.09 -12.28 21.61
CA GLU A 132 12.27 -11.49 21.23
C GLU A 132 12.33 -11.25 19.71
N ARG A 133 12.08 -12.32 18.92
CA ARG A 133 12.12 -12.23 17.46
C ARG A 133 10.95 -11.47 16.89
N TYR A 134 9.79 -11.53 17.52
CA TYR A 134 8.61 -10.78 17.09
C TYR A 134 8.81 -9.28 17.29
N GLU A 135 9.38 -8.84 18.40
CA GLU A 135 9.70 -7.42 18.61
C GLU A 135 10.64 -6.89 17.52
N GLN A 136 11.71 -7.63 17.22
CA GLN A 136 12.65 -7.29 16.14
C GLN A 136 11.95 -7.26 14.77
N TYR A 137 11.10 -8.25 14.49
CA TYR A 137 10.33 -8.33 13.26
C TYR A 137 9.35 -7.16 13.11
N VAL A 138 8.60 -6.82 14.15
CA VAL A 138 7.63 -5.71 14.13
C VAL A 138 8.34 -4.38 13.95
N ALA A 139 9.47 -4.16 14.60
CA ALA A 139 10.26 -2.94 14.42
C ALA A 139 10.74 -2.79 12.97
N ALA A 140 11.35 -3.83 12.40
CA ALA A 140 11.82 -3.83 11.02
C ALA A 140 10.66 -3.68 10.01
N ARG A 141 9.53 -4.34 10.28
CA ARG A 141 8.34 -4.28 9.42
C ARG A 141 7.72 -2.89 9.43
N ARG A 142 7.56 -2.26 10.60
CA ARG A 142 7.02 -0.89 10.72
C ARG A 142 7.89 0.12 9.97
N GLU A 143 9.21 -0.02 10.03
CA GLU A 143 10.12 0.85 9.28
C GLU A 143 9.97 0.66 7.77
N SER A 144 9.91 -0.59 7.30
CA SER A 144 9.68 -0.91 5.89
C SER A 144 8.31 -0.42 5.41
N GLU A 145 7.25 -0.69 6.16
CA GLU A 145 5.88 -0.28 5.82
C GLU A 145 5.75 1.25 5.81
N HIS A 146 6.34 1.94 6.78
CA HIS A 146 6.32 3.40 6.85
C HIS A 146 7.06 4.03 5.65
N THR A 147 8.22 3.48 5.29
CA THR A 147 9.00 3.99 4.14
C THR A 147 8.31 3.71 2.82
N GLU A 148 7.74 2.52 2.63
CA GLU A 148 6.97 2.17 1.44
C GLU A 148 5.66 2.95 1.32
N ALA A 149 4.90 3.09 2.40
CA ALA A 149 3.66 3.89 2.42
C ALA A 149 3.96 5.37 2.14
N SER A 150 5.04 5.91 2.72
CA SER A 150 5.47 7.29 2.46
C SER A 150 5.89 7.50 1.00
N ARG A 151 6.67 6.57 0.45
CA ARG A 151 7.07 6.61 -0.97
C ARG A 151 5.84 6.51 -1.89
N GLY A 152 4.96 5.55 -1.64
CA GLY A 152 3.73 5.35 -2.40
C GLY A 152 2.79 6.55 -2.33
N ALA A 153 2.62 7.15 -1.15
CA ALA A 153 1.82 8.36 -0.96
C ALA A 153 2.43 9.56 -1.70
N THR A 154 3.76 9.71 -1.69
CA THR A 154 4.45 10.77 -2.43
C THR A 154 4.22 10.62 -3.93
N GLU A 155 4.45 9.43 -4.49
CA GLU A 155 4.24 9.14 -5.91
C GLU A 155 2.77 9.34 -6.34
N ALA A 156 1.82 8.91 -5.50
CA ALA A 156 0.39 9.07 -5.78
C ALA A 156 -0.05 10.55 -5.71
N ALA A 157 0.45 11.30 -4.73
CA ALA A 157 0.17 12.73 -4.58
C ALA A 157 0.76 13.52 -5.75
N GLU A 158 2.01 13.26 -6.13
CA GLU A 158 2.66 13.90 -7.27
C GLU A 158 1.95 13.60 -8.59
N LYS A 159 1.56 12.34 -8.81
CA LYS A 159 0.79 11.95 -10.01
C LYS A 159 -0.57 12.63 -10.06
N SER A 160 -1.24 12.76 -8.92
CA SER A 160 -2.55 13.44 -8.84
C SER A 160 -2.42 14.93 -9.07
N LEU A 161 -1.40 15.57 -8.49
CA LEU A 161 -1.10 16.98 -8.72
C LEU A 161 -0.72 17.25 -10.17
N ALA A 162 0.12 16.40 -10.78
CA ALA A 162 0.49 16.50 -12.19
C ALA A 162 -0.74 16.39 -13.12
N ARG A 163 -1.70 15.53 -12.79
CA ARG A 163 -2.99 15.45 -13.51
C ARG A 163 -3.79 16.74 -13.37
N GLU A 164 -3.92 17.28 -12.15
CA GLU A 164 -4.61 18.56 -11.93
C GLU A 164 -3.95 19.70 -12.73
N MET A 165 -2.62 19.75 -12.76
CA MET A 165 -1.86 20.73 -13.54
C MET A 165 -2.02 20.55 -15.05
N ALA A 166 -1.99 19.31 -15.54
CA ALA A 166 -2.18 19.02 -16.96
C ALA A 166 -3.57 19.44 -17.43
N LEU A 167 -4.61 19.21 -16.61
CA LEU A 167 -5.96 19.68 -16.89
C LEU A 167 -6.05 21.21 -16.91
N ARG A 168 -5.41 21.89 -15.96
CA ARG A 168 -5.34 23.36 -15.96
C ARG A 168 -4.63 23.91 -17.19
N ARG A 169 -3.49 23.33 -17.56
CA ARG A 169 -2.73 23.72 -18.77
C ARG A 169 -3.54 23.47 -20.04
N ALA A 170 -4.19 22.31 -20.16
CA ALA A 170 -5.04 22.02 -21.31
C ALA A 170 -6.22 23.00 -21.43
N TYR A 171 -6.79 23.42 -20.29
CA TYR A 171 -7.81 24.46 -20.26
C TYR A 171 -7.24 25.84 -20.66
N GLU A 172 -6.08 26.23 -20.14
CA GLU A 172 -5.38 27.46 -20.52
C GLU A 172 -5.01 27.49 -22.01
N ASP A 173 -4.50 26.39 -22.55
CA ASP A 173 -4.17 26.25 -23.97
C ASP A 173 -5.44 26.32 -24.85
N SER A 174 -6.57 25.79 -24.38
CA SER A 174 -7.86 25.90 -25.09
C SER A 174 -8.38 27.35 -25.17
N LEU A 175 -7.96 28.21 -24.25
CA LEU A 175 -8.32 29.64 -24.25
C LEU A 175 -7.50 30.44 -25.27
N ILE A 176 -6.35 29.93 -25.74
CA ILE A 176 -5.49 30.59 -26.73
C ILE A 176 -6.03 30.29 -28.14
N PRO A 177 -6.43 31.31 -28.93
CA PRO A 177 -6.84 31.09 -30.31
C PRO A 177 -5.67 30.56 -31.15
N PRO A 178 -5.91 29.62 -32.08
CA PRO A 178 -4.92 29.22 -33.08
C PRO A 178 -4.33 30.45 -33.80
N ALA A 179 -3.05 30.40 -34.18
CA ALA A 179 -2.33 31.54 -34.75
C ALA A 179 -3.04 32.17 -35.96
N SER A 180 -3.70 31.36 -36.80
CA SER A 180 -4.53 31.84 -37.91
C SER A 180 -5.68 32.71 -37.43
N ILE A 181 -6.42 32.26 -36.42
CA ILE A 181 -7.56 32.98 -35.85
C ILE A 181 -7.10 34.21 -35.07
N ALA A 182 -5.99 34.10 -34.33
CA ALA A 182 -5.39 35.24 -33.64
C ALA A 182 -5.01 36.35 -34.63
N ALA A 183 -4.42 36.02 -35.78
CA ALA A 183 -4.11 37.01 -36.83
C ALA A 183 -5.36 37.71 -37.37
N LEU A 184 -6.45 36.96 -37.64
CA LEU A 184 -7.72 37.52 -38.08
C LEU A 184 -8.35 38.44 -37.01
N LEU A 185 -8.25 38.06 -35.73
CA LEU A 185 -8.70 38.89 -34.61
C LEU A 185 -7.89 40.19 -34.48
N TYR A 186 -6.57 40.16 -34.69
CA TYR A 186 -5.74 41.37 -34.70
C TYR A 186 -6.06 42.30 -35.89
N LEU A 187 -6.32 41.74 -37.07
CA LEU A 187 -6.76 42.52 -38.23
C LEU A 187 -8.11 43.21 -37.99
N LEU A 188 -9.04 42.52 -37.30
CA LEU A 188 -10.31 43.10 -36.84
C LEU A 188 -10.09 44.28 -35.88
N VAL A 189 -9.16 44.15 -34.93
CA VAL A 189 -8.81 45.21 -33.98
C VAL A 189 -8.28 46.46 -34.71
N ASP A 190 -7.47 46.27 -35.75
CA ASP A 190 -6.92 47.36 -36.58
C ASP A 190 -7.91 47.89 -37.64
N SER A 191 -9.18 47.46 -37.63
CA SER A 191 -10.21 47.86 -38.61
C SER A 191 -9.82 47.56 -40.07
N ARG A 192 -9.01 46.53 -40.32
CA ARG A 192 -8.60 46.12 -41.66
C ARG A 192 -9.66 45.21 -42.31
N HIS A 193 -9.72 45.24 -43.64
CA HIS A 193 -10.68 44.42 -44.39
C HIS A 193 -10.31 42.93 -44.32
N LEU A 194 -11.31 42.09 -44.05
CA LEU A 194 -11.24 40.63 -44.06
C LEU A 194 -12.18 40.07 -45.12
N ALA A 195 -11.79 38.97 -45.77
CA ALA A 195 -12.64 38.28 -46.73
C ALA A 195 -13.82 37.59 -46.02
N ALA A 196 -14.92 37.37 -46.74
CA ALA A 196 -16.11 36.72 -46.18
C ALA A 196 -15.79 35.32 -45.60
N GLU A 197 -14.92 34.56 -46.26
CA GLU A 197 -14.48 33.23 -45.81
C GLU A 197 -13.68 33.28 -44.49
N GLU A 198 -12.89 34.32 -44.28
CA GLU A 198 -12.09 34.54 -43.07
C GLU A 198 -12.98 34.94 -41.89
N ILE A 199 -14.03 35.74 -42.15
CA ILE A 199 -15.06 36.08 -41.17
C ILE A 199 -15.80 34.81 -40.72
N ASP A 200 -16.20 33.95 -41.66
CA ASP A 200 -16.86 32.68 -41.35
C ASP A 200 -15.99 31.72 -40.53
N GLN A 201 -14.66 31.78 -40.68
CA GLN A 201 -13.73 31.00 -39.86
C GLN A 201 -13.70 31.49 -38.41
N VAL A 202 -13.67 32.81 -38.19
CA VAL A 202 -13.73 33.40 -36.84
C VAL A 202 -15.06 33.10 -36.16
N VAL A 203 -16.17 33.23 -36.87
CA VAL A 203 -17.52 32.91 -36.34
C VAL A 203 -17.61 31.45 -35.91
N ARG A 204 -17.18 30.50 -36.75
CA ARG A 204 -17.18 29.06 -36.42
C ARG A 204 -16.34 28.76 -35.18
N TYR A 205 -15.19 29.41 -35.01
CA TYR A 205 -14.36 29.24 -33.82
C TYR A 205 -15.04 29.80 -32.56
N LEU A 206 -15.62 31.00 -32.63
CA LEU A 206 -16.32 31.60 -31.50
C LEU A 206 -17.57 30.78 -31.10
N GLN A 207 -18.29 30.21 -32.07
CA GLN A 207 -19.41 29.31 -31.80
C GLN A 207 -18.96 28.03 -31.08
N ARG A 208 -17.92 27.35 -31.57
CA ARG A 208 -17.35 26.17 -30.89
C ARG A 208 -16.85 26.50 -29.49
N ARG A 209 -16.23 27.67 -29.31
CA ARG A 209 -15.75 28.15 -28.00
C ARG A 209 -16.92 28.47 -27.05
N LYS A 210 -18.02 29.03 -27.56
CA LYS A 210 -19.25 29.27 -26.79
C LYS A 210 -19.89 27.95 -26.35
N GLU A 211 -19.93 26.95 -27.24
CA GLU A 211 -20.45 25.61 -26.94
C GLU A 211 -19.57 24.88 -25.91
N ALA A 212 -18.24 25.04 -25.95
CA ALA A 212 -17.33 24.42 -24.99
C ALA A 212 -17.35 25.05 -23.58
N LEU A 213 -17.97 26.23 -23.43
CA LEU A 213 -18.13 26.93 -22.15
C LEU A 213 -19.51 26.70 -21.50
N MET A 214 -20.45 26.10 -22.23
CA MET A 214 -21.81 25.73 -21.77
C MET A 214 -21.81 24.29 -21.28
#